data_AF-A0A0K1W141-F1
#
_entry.id   AF-A0A0K1W141-F1
#
_cell.length_a   1.000
_cell.length_b   1.000
_cell.length_c   1.000
_cell.angle_alpha   90.00
_cell.angle_beta   90.00
_cell.angle_gamma   90.00
#
_symmetry.space_group_name_H-M   'P 1'
#
loop_
_entity.id
_entity.type
_entity.pdbx_description
1 polymer ?
#
loop_
_entity_poly.entity_id
_entity_poly.type
_entity_poly.pdbx_seq_one_letter_code
_entity_poly.pdbx_strand_id
1 'polypeptide(L)'
;MKINKNLELSIKIILLISLVSFLIFDMLLQMYSPKENMYGIPLYDRIDIYFSFFTTQSNYIVVGYLVLAILYKQICNSRLSFGVELAITVYITLTMVVFWLGIAAPGQTGGETDLQNWISTIILHLIIPLIMIAYFILSCGNDYISYKKHLKFNFPVTCTYPALYLFFVMLRGHYRFKLYSPTFYNDIYSNSNHWIWSNLWTNSNGVIDKSIYYDTQMWYPYWFLNLNRYELSSNGVVHSTNMNQPYWVIVLFFLAGILSVIFLITSFQFLYLKINNIKFYNWHDINGNLISKKEHDIKKAKIRQIRKDSIKMLRVLILTNISKNRSFKKNVKSLPKHERIEAIKKYNNILNLEKKLFIGYKKRKDQHKKDYKKYIKKLIQEVGFKDRMIIKDNLREAERFKKLVKKGIIISRSKYVD
;
A
#
# COMPACT_ATOMS: atom_id res chain seq x y z
N MET A 1 4.98 22.56 4.79
CA MET A 1 6.26 23.23 4.55
C MET A 1 6.73 22.79 3.17
N LYS A 2 6.87 23.72 2.21
CA LYS A 2 7.51 23.38 0.94
C LYS A 2 9.01 23.32 1.21
N ILE A 3 9.62 22.15 0.96
CA ILE A 3 11.08 21.99 1.02
C ILE A 3 11.69 22.97 0.01
N ASN A 4 12.82 23.60 0.36
CA ASN A 4 13.56 24.45 -0.57
C ASN A 4 13.87 23.63 -1.85
N LYS A 5 13.62 24.21 -3.03
CA LYS A 5 13.85 23.53 -4.32
C LYS A 5 15.27 22.97 -4.44
N ASN A 6 16.27 23.72 -3.95
CA ASN A 6 17.66 23.29 -3.98
C ASN A 6 17.89 22.10 -3.05
N LEU A 7 17.29 22.14 -1.85
CA LEU A 7 17.36 21.02 -0.91
C LEU A 7 16.67 19.76 -1.45
N GLU A 8 15.52 19.89 -2.11
CA GLU A 8 14.84 18.77 -2.76
C GLU A 8 15.72 18.12 -3.84
N LEU A 9 16.37 18.93 -4.66
CA LEU A 9 17.28 18.45 -5.70
C LEU A 9 18.51 17.75 -5.09
N SER A 10 19.15 18.37 -4.10
CA SER A 10 20.31 17.79 -3.40
C SER A 10 19.97 16.45 -2.76
N ILE A 11 18.80 16.33 -2.12
CA ILE A 11 18.32 15.06 -1.55
C ILE A 11 18.19 13.99 -2.64
N LYS A 12 17.60 14.31 -3.81
CA LYS A 12 17.47 13.34 -4.90
C LYS A 12 18.83 12.88 -5.45
N ILE A 13 19.78 13.80 -5.58
CA ILE A 13 21.14 13.48 -6.08
C ILE A 13 21.87 12.57 -5.09
N ILE A 14 21.86 12.92 -3.80
CA ILE A 14 22.48 12.09 -2.76
C ILE A 14 21.85 10.70 -2.76
N LEU A 15 20.51 10.61 -2.79
CA LEU A 15 19.82 9.34 -2.84
C LEU A 15 20.15 8.53 -4.10
N LEU A 16 20.25 9.18 -5.25
CA LEU A 16 20.61 8.51 -6.50
C LEU A 16 22.02 7.91 -6.42
N ILE A 17 23.01 8.70 -6.00
CA ILE A 17 24.40 8.24 -5.88
C ILE A 17 24.49 7.11 -4.86
N SER A 18 23.91 7.28 -3.67
CA SER A 18 23.92 6.25 -2.64
C SER A 18 23.23 4.97 -3.11
N LEU A 19 22.08 5.06 -3.80
CA LEU A 19 21.35 3.91 -4.29
C LEU A 19 22.09 3.18 -5.41
N VAL A 20 22.69 3.91 -6.36
CA VAL A 20 23.49 3.30 -7.44
C VAL A 20 24.72 2.60 -6.88
N SER A 21 25.50 3.27 -6.02
CA SER A 21 26.67 2.65 -5.40
C SER A 21 26.29 1.42 -4.59
N PHE A 22 25.17 1.47 -3.87
CA PHE A 22 24.69 0.36 -3.08
C PHE A 22 24.17 -0.81 -3.95
N LEU A 23 23.47 -0.54 -5.05
CA LEU A 23 23.03 -1.61 -5.97
C LEU A 23 24.19 -2.28 -6.70
N ILE A 24 25.24 -1.52 -7.05
CA ILE A 24 26.47 -2.11 -7.59
C ILE A 24 27.12 -3.00 -6.54
N PHE A 25 27.25 -2.51 -5.30
CA PHE A 25 27.78 -3.30 -4.19
C PHE A 25 26.96 -4.57 -3.94
N ASP A 26 25.64 -4.46 -3.85
CA ASP A 26 24.73 -5.60 -3.63
C ASP A 26 24.81 -6.61 -4.78
N MET A 27 24.83 -6.15 -6.03
CA MET A 27 25.02 -7.03 -7.18
C MET A 27 26.35 -7.79 -7.09
N LEU A 28 27.46 -7.09 -6.79
CA LEU A 28 28.77 -7.73 -6.62
C LEU A 28 28.76 -8.72 -5.45
N LEU A 29 28.09 -8.38 -4.34
CA LEU A 29 27.92 -9.26 -3.19
C LEU A 29 27.18 -10.54 -3.59
N GLN A 30 26.04 -10.43 -4.29
CA GLN A 30 25.29 -11.61 -4.77
C GLN A 30 26.03 -12.41 -5.86
N MET A 31 27.02 -11.83 -6.52
CA MET A 31 27.82 -12.53 -7.53
C MET A 31 29.03 -13.25 -6.94
N TYR A 32 29.71 -12.65 -5.97
CA TYR A 32 31.00 -13.14 -5.45
C TYR A 32 30.93 -13.66 -4.01
N SER A 33 29.92 -13.28 -3.23
CA SER A 33 29.66 -13.77 -1.88
C SER A 33 28.16 -13.99 -1.66
N PRO A 34 27.52 -14.82 -2.51
CA PRO A 34 26.08 -15.04 -2.42
C PRO A 34 25.70 -15.75 -1.12
N LYS A 35 24.40 -15.88 -0.89
CA LYS A 35 23.85 -16.72 0.18
C LYS A 35 24.26 -18.18 0.00
N GLU A 36 24.32 -18.93 1.10
CA GLU A 36 24.75 -20.34 1.08
C GLU A 36 23.99 -21.17 0.04
N ASN A 37 22.67 -21.05 -0.03
CA ASN A 37 21.82 -21.78 -0.98
C ASN A 37 22.11 -21.48 -2.48
N MET A 38 22.98 -20.51 -2.77
CA MET A 38 23.40 -20.09 -4.11
C MET A 38 24.89 -20.42 -4.39
N TYR A 39 25.63 -20.97 -3.42
CA TYR A 39 27.01 -21.45 -3.64
C TYR A 39 27.07 -22.65 -4.58
N GLY A 40 25.98 -23.37 -4.80
CA GLY A 40 25.90 -24.44 -5.80
C GLY A 40 25.58 -23.97 -7.23
N ILE A 41 25.46 -22.66 -7.48
CA ILE A 41 24.87 -22.11 -8.72
C ILE A 41 25.89 -21.23 -9.46
N PRO A 42 26.10 -21.40 -10.79
CA PRO A 42 27.05 -20.61 -11.55
C PRO A 42 26.65 -19.14 -11.68
N LEU A 43 27.63 -18.29 -11.93
CA LEU A 43 27.52 -16.83 -11.97
C LEU A 43 26.39 -16.36 -12.89
N TYR A 44 26.33 -16.86 -14.13
CA TYR A 44 25.28 -16.46 -15.08
C TYR A 44 23.87 -16.77 -14.60
N ASP A 45 23.70 -17.94 -13.96
CA ASP A 45 22.42 -18.31 -13.35
C ASP A 45 22.08 -17.43 -12.15
N ARG A 46 23.09 -17.07 -11.34
CA ARG A 46 22.92 -16.12 -10.24
C ARG A 46 22.50 -14.73 -10.73
N ILE A 47 23.06 -14.23 -11.84
CA ILE A 47 22.64 -12.96 -12.44
C ILE A 47 21.15 -13.01 -12.82
N ASP A 48 20.72 -14.07 -13.50
CA ASP A 48 19.31 -14.23 -13.88
C ASP A 48 18.40 -14.32 -12.65
N ILE A 49 18.80 -15.08 -11.62
CA ILE A 49 18.08 -15.16 -10.34
C ILE A 49 18.00 -13.78 -9.68
N TYR A 50 19.12 -13.06 -9.59
CA TYR A 50 19.21 -11.74 -8.98
C TYR A 50 18.24 -10.74 -9.59
N PHE A 51 18.23 -10.65 -10.93
CA PHE A 51 17.31 -9.75 -11.65
C PHE A 51 15.87 -10.26 -11.72
N SER A 52 15.60 -11.51 -11.33
CA SER A 52 14.24 -12.05 -11.27
C SER A 52 13.45 -11.59 -10.04
N PHE A 53 14.10 -11.09 -8.99
CA PHE A 53 13.42 -10.64 -7.78
C PHE A 53 12.71 -9.29 -8.00
N PHE A 54 11.45 -9.21 -7.58
CA PHE A 54 10.67 -7.95 -7.61
C PHE A 54 11.39 -6.83 -6.86
N THR A 55 12.00 -7.14 -5.71
CA THR A 55 12.78 -6.18 -4.91
C THR A 55 13.86 -5.54 -5.76
N THR A 56 14.71 -6.34 -6.39
CA THR A 56 15.82 -5.88 -7.23
C THR A 56 15.28 -4.99 -8.34
N GLN A 57 14.34 -5.48 -9.16
CA GLN A 57 13.76 -4.71 -10.25
C GLN A 57 13.13 -3.40 -9.76
N SER A 58 12.42 -3.40 -8.63
CA SER A 58 11.79 -2.21 -8.06
C SER A 58 12.81 -1.15 -7.63
N ASN A 59 13.98 -1.55 -7.11
CA ASN A 59 15.05 -0.61 -6.75
C ASN A 59 15.72 0.00 -8.00
N TYR A 60 15.94 -0.80 -9.06
CA TYR A 60 16.41 -0.24 -10.34
C TYR A 60 15.39 0.71 -10.96
N ILE A 61 14.08 0.45 -10.82
CA ILE A 61 13.02 1.39 -11.21
C ILE A 61 13.10 2.69 -10.40
N VAL A 62 13.41 2.62 -9.09
CA VAL A 62 13.64 3.82 -8.26
C VAL A 62 14.83 4.62 -8.78
N VAL A 63 15.95 3.99 -9.13
CA VAL A 63 17.10 4.66 -9.75
C VAL A 63 16.68 5.35 -11.04
N GLY A 64 16.04 4.62 -11.97
CA GLY A 64 15.57 5.18 -13.23
C GLY A 64 14.62 6.36 -13.02
N TYR A 65 13.73 6.28 -12.04
CA TYR A 65 12.89 7.40 -11.65
C TYR A 65 13.69 8.58 -11.13
N LEU A 66 14.66 8.39 -10.23
CA LEU A 66 15.44 9.50 -9.67
C LEU A 66 16.20 10.23 -10.78
N VAL A 67 16.81 9.48 -11.72
CA VAL A 67 17.43 10.03 -12.92
C VAL A 67 16.43 10.87 -13.72
N LEU A 68 15.28 10.30 -14.08
CA LEU A 68 14.24 11.00 -14.84
C LEU A 68 13.70 12.22 -14.07
N ALA A 69 13.52 12.12 -12.76
CA ALA A 69 13.01 13.20 -11.92
C ALA A 69 13.99 14.37 -11.85
N ILE A 70 15.29 14.10 -11.78
CA ILE A 70 16.35 15.11 -11.78
C ILE A 70 16.44 15.78 -13.16
N LEU A 71 16.54 14.98 -14.23
CA LEU A 71 16.65 15.49 -15.60
C LEU A 71 15.42 16.29 -16.01
N TYR A 72 14.21 15.77 -15.77
CA TYR A 72 12.97 16.46 -16.07
C TYR A 72 12.85 17.78 -15.29
N LYS A 73 13.35 17.82 -14.06
CA LYS A 73 13.38 19.04 -13.26
C LYS A 73 14.36 20.07 -13.81
N GLN A 74 15.53 19.64 -14.29
CA GLN A 74 16.54 20.52 -14.90
C GLN A 74 16.05 21.07 -16.24
N ILE A 75 15.53 20.20 -17.12
CA ILE A 75 15.14 20.56 -18.49
C ILE A 75 13.82 21.33 -18.52
N CYS A 76 12.78 20.81 -17.87
CA CYS A 76 11.42 21.35 -17.99
C CYS A 76 11.04 22.30 -16.85
N ASN A 77 11.94 22.52 -15.87
CA ASN A 77 11.65 23.21 -14.60
C ASN A 77 10.38 22.70 -13.87
N SER A 78 9.94 21.50 -14.20
CA SER A 78 8.68 20.92 -13.75
C SER A 78 8.93 19.64 -12.93
N ARG A 79 7.89 19.14 -12.27
CA ARG A 79 7.96 17.87 -11.55
C ARG A 79 7.33 16.77 -12.39
N LEU A 80 7.76 15.54 -12.18
CA LEU A 80 7.08 14.38 -12.75
C LEU A 80 5.64 14.33 -12.25
N SER A 81 4.78 13.68 -13.02
CA SER A 81 3.39 13.52 -12.63
C SER A 81 3.29 12.74 -11.32
N PHE A 82 2.37 13.14 -10.44
CA PHE A 82 2.10 12.43 -9.19
C PHE A 82 1.82 10.93 -9.41
N GLY A 83 1.25 10.55 -10.56
CA GLY A 83 0.98 9.15 -10.88
C GLY A 83 2.24 8.29 -10.86
N VAL A 84 3.35 8.82 -11.41
CA VAL A 84 4.65 8.14 -11.42
C VAL A 84 5.21 8.05 -10.01
N GLU A 85 5.26 9.17 -9.27
CA GLU A 85 5.75 9.20 -7.90
C GLU A 85 4.97 8.24 -6.98
N LEU A 86 3.64 8.19 -7.16
CA LEU A 86 2.75 7.27 -6.43
C LEU A 86 3.09 5.82 -6.75
N ALA A 87 3.24 5.45 -8.03
CA ALA A 87 3.51 4.08 -8.43
C ALA A 87 4.81 3.56 -7.82
N ILE A 88 5.88 4.35 -7.89
CA ILE A 88 7.19 3.99 -7.35
C ILE A 88 7.15 3.87 -5.82
N THR A 89 6.47 4.81 -5.16
CA THR A 89 6.28 4.75 -3.70
C THR A 89 5.51 3.48 -3.32
N VAL A 90 4.48 3.11 -4.09
CA VAL A 90 3.73 1.87 -3.84
C VAL A 90 4.60 0.64 -4.04
N TYR A 91 5.43 0.58 -5.08
CA TYR A 91 6.31 -0.56 -5.33
C TYR A 91 7.35 -0.72 -4.23
N ILE A 92 8.03 0.36 -3.83
CA ILE A 92 9.06 0.27 -2.80
C ILE A 92 8.46 -0.05 -1.41
N THR A 93 7.25 0.44 -1.11
CA THR A 93 6.52 0.05 0.10
C THR A 93 6.09 -1.42 0.06
N LEU A 94 5.61 -1.89 -1.10
CA LEU A 94 5.26 -3.30 -1.29
C LEU A 94 6.49 -4.18 -1.04
N THR A 95 7.63 -3.83 -1.63
CA THR A 95 8.91 -4.52 -1.45
C THR A 95 9.28 -4.61 0.04
N MET A 96 9.24 -3.50 0.77
CA MET A 96 9.51 -3.49 2.22
C MET A 96 8.55 -4.40 2.98
N VAL A 97 7.25 -4.28 2.76
CA VAL A 97 6.24 -5.01 3.54
C VAL A 97 6.24 -6.50 3.22
N VAL A 98 6.33 -6.88 1.95
CA VAL A 98 6.37 -8.30 1.53
C VAL A 98 7.65 -8.95 2.03
N PHE A 99 8.80 -8.26 1.98
CA PHE A 99 10.04 -8.80 2.49
C PHE A 99 9.97 -9.04 3.99
N TRP A 100 9.64 -8.02 4.78
CA TRP A 100 9.70 -8.12 6.25
C TRP A 100 8.58 -8.94 6.87
N LEU A 101 7.39 -9.01 6.25
CA LEU A 101 6.27 -9.80 6.78
C LEU A 101 6.18 -11.20 6.16
N GLY A 102 6.70 -11.41 4.95
CA GLY A 102 6.47 -12.63 4.17
C GLY A 102 7.71 -13.47 3.87
N ILE A 103 8.91 -12.88 3.88
CA ILE A 103 10.15 -13.54 3.43
C ILE A 103 11.19 -13.63 4.56
N ALA A 104 11.37 -12.56 5.34
CA ALA A 104 12.36 -12.47 6.42
C ALA A 104 12.01 -13.29 7.68
N ALA A 105 11.08 -14.26 7.57
CA ALA A 105 10.67 -15.06 8.72
C ALA A 105 11.82 -15.97 9.19
N PRO A 106 12.07 -16.04 10.52
CA PRO A 106 13.16 -16.83 11.07
C PRO A 106 12.93 -18.32 10.78
N GLY A 107 13.88 -18.94 10.08
CA GLY A 107 13.86 -20.38 9.74
C GLY A 107 13.97 -20.71 8.24
N GLN A 108 13.85 -19.74 7.33
CA GLN A 108 14.07 -19.96 5.89
C GLN A 108 15.46 -19.54 5.38
N THR A 109 16.17 -18.72 6.16
CA THR A 109 17.60 -18.47 5.96
C THR A 109 18.36 -19.50 6.78
N GLY A 110 18.53 -20.71 6.23
CA GLY A 110 19.44 -21.70 6.80
C GLY A 110 20.86 -21.10 6.90
N GLY A 111 21.56 -21.45 7.98
CA GLY A 111 22.95 -21.05 8.18
C GLY A 111 23.14 -19.56 8.43
N GLU A 112 24.29 -19.19 8.98
CA GLU A 112 24.61 -17.85 9.43
C GLU A 112 24.50 -16.85 8.27
N THR A 113 23.49 -15.97 8.28
CA THR A 113 23.46 -14.90 7.28
C THR A 113 24.64 -13.98 7.56
N ASP A 114 25.68 -14.05 6.72
CA ASP A 114 26.86 -13.22 6.84
C ASP A 114 26.48 -11.76 7.14
N LEU A 115 27.21 -11.13 8.07
CA LEU A 115 26.94 -9.75 8.50
C LEU A 115 26.77 -8.81 7.30
N GLN A 116 27.55 -9.02 6.23
CA GLN A 116 27.48 -8.27 4.99
C GLN A 116 26.13 -8.42 4.26
N ASN A 117 25.65 -9.66 4.11
CA ASN A 117 24.35 -9.97 3.51
C ASN A 117 23.19 -9.42 4.34
N TRP A 118 23.33 -9.42 5.68
CA TRP A 118 22.34 -8.83 6.57
C TRP A 118 22.29 -7.30 6.48
N ILE A 119 23.46 -6.64 6.45
CA ILE A 119 23.56 -5.19 6.22
C ILE A 119 22.94 -4.83 4.86
N SER A 120 23.27 -5.58 3.80
CA SER A 120 22.68 -5.33 2.48
C SER A 120 21.16 -5.44 2.53
N THR A 121 20.66 -6.51 3.16
CA THR A 121 19.23 -6.76 3.34
C THR A 121 18.51 -5.59 4.02
N ILE A 122 19.05 -5.06 5.12
CA ILE A 122 18.46 -3.92 5.84
C ILE A 122 18.45 -2.67 4.99
N ILE A 123 19.56 -2.37 4.31
CA ILE A 123 19.64 -1.17 3.49
C ILE A 123 18.61 -1.23 2.35
N LEU A 124 18.55 -2.35 1.63
CA LEU A 124 17.70 -2.55 0.46
C LEU A 124 16.21 -2.65 0.81
N HIS A 125 15.87 -3.32 1.91
CA HIS A 125 14.48 -3.66 2.23
C HIS A 125 13.88 -2.82 3.35
N LEU A 126 14.66 -1.96 4.02
CA LEU A 126 14.16 -1.10 5.09
C LEU A 126 14.58 0.36 4.90
N ILE A 127 15.88 0.66 4.89
CA ILE A 127 16.36 2.05 4.93
C ILE A 127 15.98 2.81 3.65
N ILE A 128 16.31 2.28 2.48
CA ILE A 128 15.97 2.90 1.20
C ILE A 128 14.44 3.10 1.06
N PRO A 129 13.59 2.05 1.28
CA PRO A 129 12.15 2.23 1.28
C PRO A 129 11.65 3.31 2.24
N LEU A 130 12.12 3.34 3.49
CA LEU A 130 11.71 4.34 4.48
C LEU A 130 12.05 5.76 4.02
N ILE A 131 13.25 5.97 3.48
CA ILE A 131 13.65 7.28 2.98
C ILE A 131 12.78 7.70 1.78
N MET A 132 12.51 6.78 0.85
CA MET A 132 11.63 7.05 -0.30
C MET A 132 10.19 7.38 0.11
N ILE A 133 9.63 6.63 1.08
CA ILE A 133 8.31 6.88 1.64
C ILE A 133 8.27 8.23 2.37
N ALA A 134 9.28 8.53 3.19
CA ALA A 134 9.39 9.80 3.89
C ALA A 134 9.49 10.96 2.89
N TYR A 135 10.32 10.82 1.87
CA TYR A 135 10.44 11.77 0.77
C TYR A 135 9.07 12.01 0.11
N PHE A 136 8.33 10.96 -0.27
CA PHE A 136 6.99 11.10 -0.87
C PHE A 136 6.01 11.84 0.06
N ILE A 137 5.96 11.48 1.34
CA ILE A 137 5.10 12.15 2.33
C ILE A 137 5.44 13.64 2.44
N LEU A 138 6.73 13.99 2.38
CA LEU A 138 7.22 15.36 2.46
C LEU A 138 7.06 16.16 1.15
N SER A 139 7.07 15.52 -0.01
CA SER A 139 7.01 16.17 -1.32
C SER A 139 5.59 16.28 -1.91
N CYS A 140 4.68 15.36 -1.56
CA CYS A 140 3.32 15.30 -2.10
C CYS A 140 2.43 16.47 -1.65
N GLY A 141 1.20 16.53 -2.17
CA GLY A 141 0.15 17.45 -1.74
C GLY A 141 0.08 18.76 -2.51
N ASN A 142 0.73 18.87 -3.66
CA ASN A 142 0.60 20.04 -4.55
C ASN A 142 -0.68 19.98 -5.38
N ASP A 143 -1.09 18.78 -5.80
CA ASP A 143 -2.24 18.59 -6.68
C ASP A 143 -3.30 17.72 -6.00
N TYR A 144 -4.56 18.13 -6.16
CA TYR A 144 -5.68 17.28 -5.79
C TYR A 144 -5.93 16.22 -6.84
N ILE A 145 -6.07 14.97 -6.40
CA ILE A 145 -6.38 13.86 -7.30
C ILE A 145 -7.64 13.17 -6.81
N SER A 146 -8.68 13.21 -7.65
CA SER A 146 -9.93 12.54 -7.35
C SER A 146 -9.78 11.02 -7.44
N TYR A 147 -10.43 10.29 -6.53
CA TYR A 147 -10.42 8.82 -6.54
C TYR A 147 -10.88 8.23 -7.87
N LYS A 148 -11.85 8.86 -8.53
CA LYS A 148 -12.38 8.41 -9.82
C LYS A 148 -11.36 8.61 -10.95
N LYS A 149 -10.67 9.76 -11.00
CA LYS A 149 -9.62 10.00 -12.00
C LYS A 149 -8.46 9.03 -11.80
N HIS A 150 -8.09 8.80 -10.53
CA HIS A 150 -7.09 7.80 -10.18
C HIS A 150 -7.51 6.40 -10.65
N LEU A 151 -8.70 5.94 -10.30
CA LEU A 151 -9.22 4.62 -10.71
C LEU A 151 -9.26 4.39 -12.22
N LYS A 152 -9.47 5.44 -13.02
CA LYS A 152 -9.55 5.32 -14.49
C LYS A 152 -8.19 5.17 -15.18
N PHE A 153 -7.16 5.85 -14.67
CA PHE A 153 -5.88 5.98 -15.38
C PHE A 153 -4.71 5.54 -14.50
N ASN A 154 -4.48 6.21 -13.38
CA ASN A 154 -3.30 5.96 -12.54
C ASN A 154 -3.34 4.59 -11.84
N PHE A 155 -4.54 4.11 -11.47
CA PHE A 155 -4.72 2.81 -10.82
C PHE A 155 -4.31 1.65 -11.74
N PRO A 156 -4.91 1.48 -12.94
CA PRO A 156 -4.51 0.39 -13.83
C PRO A 156 -3.03 0.51 -14.24
N VAL A 157 -2.52 1.71 -14.48
CA VAL A 157 -1.09 1.92 -14.80
C VAL A 157 -0.20 1.44 -13.66
N THR A 158 -0.49 1.83 -12.41
CA THR A 158 0.27 1.34 -11.24
C THR A 158 0.17 -0.18 -11.07
N CYS A 159 -0.98 -0.79 -11.41
CA CYS A 159 -1.15 -2.24 -11.33
C CYS A 159 -0.51 -3.00 -12.49
N THR A 160 -0.15 -2.33 -13.59
CA THR A 160 0.37 -2.97 -14.80
C THR A 160 1.72 -3.64 -14.54
N TYR A 161 2.65 -2.96 -13.88
CA TYR A 161 3.98 -3.52 -13.64
C TYR A 161 3.97 -4.78 -12.75
N PRO A 162 3.30 -4.80 -11.57
CA PRO A 162 3.19 -6.04 -10.79
C PRO A 162 2.48 -7.19 -11.53
N ALA A 163 1.51 -6.89 -12.39
CA ALA A 163 0.86 -7.89 -13.22
C ALA A 163 1.82 -8.46 -14.29
N LEU A 164 2.57 -7.60 -14.97
CA LEU A 164 3.61 -8.03 -15.93
C LEU A 164 4.73 -8.81 -15.24
N TYR A 165 5.13 -8.40 -14.04
CA TYR A 165 6.09 -9.14 -13.21
C TYR A 165 5.58 -10.54 -12.88
N LEU A 166 4.32 -10.67 -12.45
CA LEU A 166 3.72 -11.98 -12.19
C LEU A 166 3.75 -12.86 -13.46
N PHE A 167 3.41 -12.31 -14.61
CA PHE A 167 3.49 -13.05 -15.86
C PHE A 167 4.93 -13.50 -16.18
N PHE A 168 5.89 -12.57 -16.10
CA PHE A 168 7.31 -12.83 -16.30
C PHE A 168 7.84 -13.93 -15.38
N VAL A 169 7.58 -13.84 -14.08
CA VAL A 169 8.11 -14.81 -13.10
C VAL A 169 7.50 -16.19 -13.25
N MET A 170 6.22 -16.27 -13.66
CA MET A 170 5.57 -17.55 -13.94
C MET A 170 6.17 -18.24 -15.17
N LEU A 171 6.39 -17.50 -16.26
CA LEU A 171 7.05 -18.03 -17.46
C LEU A 171 8.48 -18.47 -17.16
N ARG A 172 9.26 -17.61 -16.49
CA ARG A 172 10.64 -17.91 -16.10
C ARG A 172 10.70 -19.17 -15.25
N GLY A 173 9.89 -19.26 -14.20
CA GLY A 173 9.92 -20.40 -13.30
C GLY A 173 9.50 -21.70 -13.96
N HIS A 174 8.53 -21.68 -14.89
CA HIS A 174 8.19 -22.86 -15.69
C HIS A 174 9.35 -23.34 -16.57
N TYR A 175 10.02 -22.42 -17.25
CA TYR A 175 11.16 -22.74 -18.11
C TYR A 175 12.34 -23.28 -17.29
N ARG A 176 12.69 -22.62 -16.19
CA ARG A 176 13.78 -23.07 -15.30
C ARG A 176 13.45 -24.39 -14.61
N PHE A 177 12.20 -24.66 -14.27
CA PHE A 177 11.81 -25.97 -13.71
C PHE A 177 12.06 -27.11 -14.70
N LYS A 178 11.84 -26.88 -16.00
CA LYS A 178 12.14 -27.88 -17.03
C LYS A 178 13.64 -28.12 -17.18
N LEU A 179 14.45 -27.06 -17.15
CA LEU A 179 15.91 -27.17 -17.27
C LEU A 179 16.54 -27.79 -16.02
N TYR A 180 16.20 -27.28 -14.85
CA TYR A 180 16.78 -27.66 -13.55
C TYR A 180 15.83 -28.56 -12.78
N SER A 181 15.24 -29.53 -13.47
CA SER A 181 14.21 -30.43 -12.94
C SER A 181 14.72 -31.31 -11.78
N PRO A 182 13.84 -31.94 -11.00
CA PRO A 182 14.24 -32.95 -10.02
C PRO A 182 15.14 -34.06 -10.56
N THR A 183 14.93 -34.48 -11.81
CA THR A 183 15.77 -35.50 -12.45
C THR A 183 17.19 -34.99 -12.69
N PHE A 184 17.32 -33.75 -13.16
CA PHE A 184 18.61 -33.10 -13.34
C PHE A 184 19.33 -32.90 -12.01
N TYR A 185 18.61 -32.46 -10.98
CA TYR A 185 19.14 -32.33 -9.62
C TYR A 185 19.73 -33.67 -9.13
N ASN A 186 18.97 -34.76 -9.22
CA ASN A 186 19.43 -36.06 -8.77
C ASN A 186 20.65 -36.54 -9.56
N ASP A 187 20.68 -36.32 -10.87
CA ASP A 187 21.79 -36.71 -11.75
C ASP A 187 23.09 -35.99 -11.39
N ILE A 188 23.07 -34.65 -11.29
CA ILE A 188 24.29 -33.88 -11.04
C ILE A 188 24.84 -34.10 -9.62
N TYR A 189 23.97 -34.30 -8.63
CA TYR A 189 24.41 -34.41 -7.24
C TYR A 189 24.66 -35.86 -6.80
N SER A 190 24.11 -36.86 -7.49
CA SER A 190 24.46 -38.28 -7.25
C SER A 190 25.73 -38.70 -8.00
N ASN A 191 26.15 -37.94 -9.01
CA ASN A 191 27.38 -38.20 -9.77
C ASN A 191 28.38 -37.04 -9.63
N SER A 192 29.35 -37.19 -8.72
CA SER A 192 30.40 -36.18 -8.49
C SER A 192 31.28 -35.88 -9.71
N ASN A 193 31.31 -36.81 -10.67
CA ASN A 193 32.02 -36.74 -11.95
C ASN A 193 31.12 -36.32 -13.13
N HIS A 194 29.88 -35.88 -12.87
CA HIS A 194 28.99 -35.42 -13.92
C HIS A 194 29.64 -34.31 -14.75
N TRP A 195 29.52 -34.39 -16.09
CA TRP A 195 30.24 -33.53 -17.04
C TRP A 195 30.00 -32.02 -16.79
N ILE A 196 28.86 -31.67 -16.18
CA ILE A 196 28.54 -30.27 -15.88
C ILE A 196 29.56 -29.66 -14.91
N TRP A 197 30.07 -30.42 -13.95
CA TRP A 197 30.99 -29.94 -12.92
C TRP A 197 32.39 -29.65 -13.46
N SER A 198 32.76 -30.27 -14.59
CA SER A 198 34.05 -30.04 -15.24
C SER A 198 33.98 -29.02 -16.38
N ASN A 199 32.80 -28.74 -16.93
CA ASN A 199 32.65 -27.87 -18.09
C ASN A 199 31.89 -26.57 -17.83
N LEU A 200 30.78 -26.61 -17.10
CA LEU A 200 29.87 -25.46 -16.94
C LEU A 200 29.87 -24.91 -15.51
N TRP A 201 29.83 -25.78 -14.51
CA TRP A 201 29.75 -25.43 -13.08
C TRP A 201 31.12 -25.63 -12.45
N THR A 202 32.09 -24.85 -12.94
CA THR A 202 33.48 -24.84 -12.50
C THR A 202 33.76 -23.64 -11.61
N ASN A 203 34.86 -23.68 -10.85
CA ASN A 203 35.30 -22.55 -10.01
C ASN A 203 35.64 -21.29 -10.83
N SER A 204 35.89 -21.40 -12.13
CA SER A 204 36.07 -20.25 -13.02
C SER A 204 34.75 -19.52 -13.30
N ASN A 205 33.62 -20.21 -13.16
CA ASN A 205 32.28 -19.71 -13.49
C ASN A 205 31.50 -19.28 -12.26
N GLY A 206 32.17 -19.14 -11.10
CA GLY A 206 31.59 -18.63 -9.87
C GLY A 206 32.15 -19.31 -8.63
N VAL A 207 31.63 -18.93 -7.47
CA VAL A 207 31.80 -19.67 -6.22
C VAL A 207 30.89 -20.89 -6.31
N ILE A 208 31.46 -22.03 -6.72
CA ILE A 208 30.78 -23.32 -6.87
C ILE A 208 31.24 -24.26 -5.77
N ASP A 209 30.31 -24.67 -4.92
CA ASP A 209 30.51 -25.75 -3.95
C ASP A 209 29.57 -26.92 -4.26
N LYS A 210 30.15 -28.07 -4.63
CA LYS A 210 29.40 -29.28 -4.98
C LYS A 210 28.67 -29.90 -3.79
N SER A 211 29.11 -29.59 -2.57
CA SER A 211 28.48 -30.09 -1.34
C SER A 211 27.19 -29.34 -1.01
N ILE A 212 26.96 -28.20 -1.66
CA ILE A 212 25.80 -27.34 -1.42
C ILE A 212 24.77 -27.50 -2.52
N TYR A 213 23.56 -27.83 -2.10
CA TYR A 213 22.45 -28.13 -2.98
C TYR A 213 21.61 -26.88 -3.25
N TYR A 214 21.28 -26.63 -4.51
CA TYR A 214 20.33 -25.57 -4.85
C TYR A 214 18.91 -25.89 -4.39
N ASP A 215 18.09 -24.86 -4.18
CA ASP A 215 16.69 -24.97 -3.75
C ASP A 215 15.70 -24.45 -4.81
N THR A 216 14.44 -24.28 -4.42
CA THR A 216 13.38 -23.76 -5.31
C THR A 216 13.62 -22.36 -5.88
N GLN A 217 14.53 -21.56 -5.29
CA GLN A 217 14.93 -20.26 -5.81
C GLN A 217 15.61 -20.37 -7.17
N MET A 218 16.13 -21.56 -7.50
CA MET A 218 16.60 -21.89 -8.85
C MET A 218 15.49 -21.74 -9.90
N TRP A 219 14.21 -21.83 -9.52
CA TRP A 219 13.08 -21.69 -10.43
C TRP A 219 12.29 -20.41 -10.17
N TYR A 220 11.86 -20.20 -8.92
CA TYR A 220 10.98 -19.11 -8.54
C TYR A 220 11.61 -18.26 -7.44
N PRO A 221 11.65 -16.93 -7.56
CA PRO A 221 12.22 -16.05 -6.53
C PRO A 221 11.46 -16.13 -5.20
N TYR A 222 10.19 -16.55 -5.21
CA TYR A 222 9.36 -16.66 -4.01
C TYR A 222 8.72 -18.04 -3.92
N TRP A 223 8.77 -18.66 -2.74
CA TRP A 223 8.29 -20.02 -2.51
C TRP A 223 6.80 -20.21 -2.87
N PHE A 224 5.95 -19.22 -2.58
CA PHE A 224 4.51 -19.28 -2.84
C PHE A 224 4.14 -19.18 -4.34
N LEU A 225 5.12 -18.91 -5.22
CA LEU A 225 4.93 -18.91 -6.67
C LEU A 225 5.15 -20.29 -7.29
N ASN A 226 5.73 -21.24 -6.56
CA ASN A 226 6.04 -22.55 -7.09
C ASN A 226 4.78 -23.44 -7.11
N LEU A 227 4.19 -23.58 -8.30
CA LEU A 227 3.04 -24.45 -8.53
C LEU A 227 3.42 -25.90 -8.88
N ASN A 228 4.71 -26.18 -9.09
CA ASN A 228 5.15 -27.52 -9.47
C ASN A 228 5.22 -28.42 -8.23
N ARG A 229 4.83 -29.69 -8.38
CA ARG A 229 5.15 -30.72 -7.40
C ARG A 229 6.56 -31.22 -7.65
N TYR A 230 7.37 -31.28 -6.61
CA TYR A 230 8.78 -31.61 -6.74
C TYR A 230 9.32 -32.31 -5.49
N GLU A 231 10.35 -33.11 -5.71
CA GLU A 231 11.20 -33.72 -4.69
C GLU A 231 12.65 -33.64 -5.17
N LEU A 232 13.45 -32.78 -4.54
CA LEU A 232 14.88 -32.67 -4.77
C LEU A 232 15.58 -33.67 -3.86
N SER A 233 16.03 -34.77 -4.45
CA SER A 233 16.76 -35.83 -3.77
C SER A 233 18.03 -36.21 -4.53
N SER A 234 19.04 -36.66 -3.78
CA SER A 234 20.31 -37.14 -4.33
C SER A 234 20.80 -38.31 -3.48
N ASN A 235 21.33 -39.37 -4.09
CA ASN A 235 21.80 -40.57 -3.37
C ASN A 235 20.75 -41.15 -2.39
N GLY A 236 19.46 -41.06 -2.73
CA GLY A 236 18.35 -41.52 -1.89
C GLY A 236 17.99 -40.62 -0.70
N VAL A 237 18.68 -39.49 -0.50
CA VAL A 237 18.37 -38.51 0.55
C VAL A 237 17.55 -37.36 -0.04
N VAL A 238 16.40 -37.05 0.59
CA VAL A 238 15.54 -35.93 0.21
C VAL A 238 16.01 -34.66 0.90
N HIS A 239 16.40 -33.64 0.13
CA HIS A 239 16.86 -32.35 0.63
C HIS A 239 15.76 -31.29 0.66
N SER A 240 14.85 -31.31 -0.31
CA SER A 240 13.69 -30.41 -0.36
C SER A 240 12.53 -31.05 -1.08
N THR A 241 11.33 -31.00 -0.52
CA THR A 241 10.13 -31.56 -1.16
C THR A 241 8.89 -30.78 -0.78
N ASN A 242 7.97 -30.61 -1.73
CA ASN A 242 6.60 -30.21 -1.44
C ASN A 242 5.60 -31.37 -1.68
N MET A 243 6.09 -32.59 -1.91
CA MET A 243 5.24 -33.76 -2.15
C MET A 243 4.36 -34.09 -0.94
N ASN A 244 4.78 -33.72 0.26
CA ASN A 244 4.03 -33.93 1.50
C ASN A 244 2.79 -33.01 1.62
N GLN A 245 2.69 -31.97 0.80
CA GLN A 245 1.57 -31.05 0.80
C GLN A 245 0.55 -31.45 -0.29
N PRO A 246 -0.75 -31.51 0.02
CA PRO A 246 -1.77 -31.69 -0.99
C PRO A 246 -1.71 -30.58 -2.04
N TYR A 247 -1.90 -30.91 -3.32
CA TYR A 247 -1.79 -29.94 -4.41
C TYR A 247 -2.72 -28.71 -4.24
N TRP A 248 -3.92 -28.92 -3.68
CA TRP A 248 -4.86 -27.83 -3.42
C TRP A 248 -4.31 -26.81 -2.39
N VAL A 249 -3.44 -27.22 -1.47
CA VAL A 249 -2.77 -26.32 -0.52
C VAL A 249 -1.75 -25.44 -1.23
N ILE A 250 -0.99 -25.99 -2.18
CA ILE A 250 -0.04 -25.24 -3.00
C ILE A 250 -0.78 -24.17 -3.83
N VAL A 251 -1.87 -24.58 -4.49
CA VAL A 251 -2.74 -23.65 -5.26
C VAL A 251 -3.36 -22.59 -4.34
N LEU A 252 -3.80 -22.96 -3.14
CA LEU A 252 -4.33 -22.03 -2.16
C LEU A 252 -3.29 -20.98 -1.75
N PHE A 253 -2.05 -21.37 -1.44
CA PHE A 253 -0.98 -20.43 -1.10
C PHE A 253 -0.63 -19.50 -2.25
N PHE A 254 -0.58 -20.01 -3.48
CA PHE A 254 -0.39 -19.19 -4.67
C PHE A 254 -1.49 -18.13 -4.83
N LEU A 255 -2.77 -18.54 -4.77
CA LEU A 255 -3.90 -17.63 -4.86
C LEU A 255 -3.93 -16.63 -3.70
N ALA A 256 -3.66 -17.08 -2.48
CA ALA A 256 -3.58 -16.22 -1.31
C ALA A 256 -2.45 -15.20 -1.43
N GLY A 257 -1.29 -15.59 -1.95
CA GLY A 257 -0.17 -14.70 -2.24
C GLY A 257 -0.55 -13.61 -3.26
N ILE A 258 -1.17 -13.99 -4.38
CA ILE A 258 -1.67 -13.03 -5.39
C ILE A 258 -2.69 -12.07 -4.80
N LEU A 259 -3.70 -12.59 -4.08
CA LEU A 259 -4.73 -11.76 -3.46
C LEU A 259 -4.15 -10.81 -2.42
N SER A 260 -3.17 -11.26 -1.64
CA SER A 260 -2.47 -10.43 -0.65
C SER A 260 -1.71 -9.30 -1.31
N VAL A 261 -0.96 -9.57 -2.38
CA VAL A 261 -0.23 -8.55 -3.15
C VAL A 261 -1.19 -7.54 -3.79
N ILE A 262 -2.29 -8.00 -4.40
CA ILE A 262 -3.34 -7.13 -4.97
C ILE A 262 -3.93 -6.23 -3.88
N PHE A 263 -4.26 -6.80 -2.72
CA PHE A 263 -4.80 -6.07 -1.58
C PHE A 263 -3.81 -5.01 -1.08
N LEU A 264 -2.53 -5.34 -0.94
CA LEU A 264 -1.48 -4.42 -0.50
C LEU A 264 -1.28 -3.29 -1.50
N ILE A 265 -1.10 -3.58 -2.80
CA ILE A 265 -0.96 -2.58 -3.86
C ILE A 265 -2.14 -1.61 -3.85
N THR A 266 -3.36 -2.14 -3.80
CA THR A 266 -4.59 -1.35 -3.78
C THR A 266 -4.64 -0.47 -2.53
N SER A 267 -4.37 -1.06 -1.35
CA SER A 267 -4.39 -0.35 -0.07
C SER A 267 -3.36 0.77 -0.02
N PHE A 268 -2.12 0.53 -0.48
CA PHE A 268 -1.07 1.55 -0.51
C PHE A 268 -1.40 2.68 -1.49
N GLN A 269 -1.91 2.38 -2.69
CA GLN A 269 -2.35 3.41 -3.63
C GLN A 269 -3.39 4.35 -3.00
N PHE A 270 -4.42 3.80 -2.36
CA PHE A 270 -5.45 4.61 -1.71
C PHE A 270 -4.95 5.31 -0.44
N LEU A 271 -4.04 4.70 0.31
CA LEU A 271 -3.40 5.31 1.48
C LEU A 271 -2.59 6.54 1.08
N TYR A 272 -1.69 6.42 0.10
CA TYR A 272 -0.84 7.51 -0.36
C TYR A 272 -1.64 8.60 -1.09
N LEU A 273 -2.67 8.23 -1.85
CA LEU A 273 -3.62 9.18 -2.42
C LEU A 273 -4.38 9.97 -1.34
N LYS A 274 -4.78 9.30 -0.25
CA LYS A 274 -5.42 9.95 0.90
C LYS A 274 -4.45 10.90 1.60
N ILE A 275 -3.20 10.51 1.82
CA ILE A 275 -2.15 11.36 2.40
C ILE A 275 -1.94 12.61 1.54
N ASN A 276 -1.77 12.43 0.23
CA ASN A 276 -1.64 13.52 -0.74
C ASN A 276 -2.82 14.50 -0.65
N ASN A 277 -4.04 13.98 -0.73
CA ASN A 277 -5.25 14.81 -0.72
C ASN A 277 -5.45 15.54 0.62
N ILE A 278 -5.16 14.90 1.75
CA ILE A 278 -5.19 15.56 3.07
C ILE A 278 -4.20 16.72 3.09
N LYS A 279 -2.97 16.49 2.63
CA LYS A 279 -1.93 17.52 2.59
C LYS A 279 -2.29 18.66 1.64
N PHE A 280 -2.86 18.34 0.47
CA PHE A 280 -3.40 19.34 -0.46
C PHE A 280 -4.40 20.25 0.24
N TYR A 281 -5.43 19.70 0.89
CA TYR A 281 -6.45 20.51 1.56
C TYR A 281 -5.97 21.28 2.80
N ASN A 282 -4.83 20.89 3.36
CA ASN A 282 -4.22 21.67 4.43
C ASN A 282 -3.62 22.95 3.86
N TRP A 283 -2.93 22.88 2.72
CA TRP A 283 -2.13 23.99 2.18
C TRP A 283 -2.77 24.74 1.01
N HIS A 284 -3.90 24.26 0.50
CA HIS A 284 -4.61 24.88 -0.61
C HIS A 284 -6.03 25.26 -0.23
N ASP A 285 -6.51 26.32 -0.87
CA ASP A 285 -7.92 26.67 -0.92
C ASP A 285 -8.67 25.72 -1.85
N ILE A 286 -9.93 26.05 -2.14
CA ILE A 286 -10.79 25.19 -2.95
C ILE A 286 -10.53 25.29 -4.46
N ASN A 287 -9.97 26.41 -4.88
CA ASN A 287 -9.58 26.68 -6.26
C ASN A 287 -8.17 26.13 -6.54
N GLY A 288 -7.50 25.59 -5.53
CA GLY A 288 -6.14 25.07 -5.62
C GLY A 288 -5.06 26.12 -5.44
N ASN A 289 -5.41 27.33 -4.99
CA ASN A 289 -4.42 28.34 -4.64
C ASN A 289 -3.77 28.02 -3.30
N LEU A 290 -2.47 28.31 -3.17
CA LEU A 290 -1.80 28.18 -1.89
C LEU A 290 -2.37 29.18 -0.87
N ILE A 291 -2.64 28.69 0.34
CA ILE A 291 -2.97 29.58 1.46
C ILE A 291 -1.70 30.02 2.20
N SER A 292 -1.75 31.21 2.77
CA SER A 292 -0.69 31.72 3.64
C SER A 292 -0.58 30.89 4.92
N LYS A 293 0.59 30.93 5.57
CA LYS A 293 0.79 30.27 6.87
C LYS A 293 -0.20 30.77 7.93
N LYS A 294 -0.50 32.07 7.92
CA LYS A 294 -1.49 32.70 8.82
C LYS A 294 -2.89 32.11 8.62
N GLU A 295 -3.35 32.00 7.37
CA GLU A 295 -4.66 31.39 7.05
C GLU A 295 -4.71 29.91 7.42
N HIS A 296 -3.63 29.17 7.15
CA HIS A 296 -3.49 27.78 7.56
C HIS A 296 -3.65 27.62 9.08
N ASP A 297 -2.97 28.46 9.87
CA ASP A 297 -3.01 28.38 11.32
C ASP A 297 -4.37 28.77 11.90
N ILE A 298 -5.03 29.81 11.32
CA ILE A 298 -6.42 30.17 11.64
C ILE A 298 -7.36 29.00 11.36
N LYS A 299 -7.22 28.36 10.19
CA LYS A 299 -8.02 27.19 9.80
C LYS A 299 -7.84 26.03 10.78
N LYS A 300 -6.60 25.74 11.16
CA LYS A 300 -6.27 24.70 12.14
C LYS A 300 -6.86 25.02 13.51
N ALA A 301 -6.80 26.28 13.96
CA ALA A 301 -7.41 26.73 15.20
C ALA A 301 -8.94 26.57 15.18
N LYS A 302 -9.61 27.00 14.10
CA LYS A 302 -11.06 26.86 13.93
C LYS A 302 -11.51 25.40 13.95
N ILE A 303 -10.79 24.51 13.27
CA ILE A 303 -11.07 23.06 13.29
C ILE A 303 -10.92 22.50 14.71
N ARG A 304 -9.88 22.91 15.44
CA ARG A 304 -9.68 22.50 16.84
C ARG A 304 -10.82 23.00 17.73
N GLN A 305 -11.27 24.24 17.55
CA GLN A 305 -12.39 24.82 18.30
C GLN A 305 -13.70 24.07 18.03
N ILE A 306 -14.08 23.86 16.77
CA ILE A 306 -15.29 23.08 16.41
C ILE A 306 -15.27 21.68 17.04
N ARG A 307 -14.10 21.02 17.06
CA ARG A 307 -13.96 19.72 17.72
C ARG A 307 -14.16 19.82 19.24
N LYS A 308 -13.54 20.82 19.89
CA LYS A 308 -13.73 21.07 21.33
C LYS A 308 -15.20 21.34 21.66
N ASP A 309 -15.87 22.17 20.87
CA ASP A 309 -17.29 22.51 21.07
C ASP A 309 -18.19 21.29 20.86
N SER A 310 -17.91 20.47 19.85
CA SER A 310 -18.63 19.21 19.61
C SER A 310 -18.49 18.24 20.78
N ILE A 311 -17.28 18.11 21.34
CA ILE A 311 -17.01 17.27 22.52
C ILE A 311 -17.70 17.84 23.76
N LYS A 312 -17.67 19.17 23.95
CA LYS A 312 -18.35 19.85 25.06
C LYS A 312 -19.86 19.62 24.99
N MET A 313 -20.47 19.81 23.82
CA MET A 313 -21.89 19.54 23.59
C MET A 313 -22.24 18.08 23.88
N LEU A 314 -21.42 17.13 23.43
CA LEU A 314 -21.61 15.70 23.73
C LEU A 314 -21.57 15.42 25.24
N ARG A 315 -20.60 16.02 25.95
CA ARG A 315 -20.50 15.91 27.42
C ARG A 315 -21.72 16.50 28.12
N VAL A 316 -22.18 17.67 27.70
CA VAL A 316 -23.41 18.30 28.25
C VAL A 316 -24.61 17.38 28.05
N LEU A 317 -24.81 16.82 26.85
CA LEU A 317 -25.89 15.88 26.57
C LEU A 317 -25.85 14.64 27.49
N ILE A 318 -24.66 14.07 27.68
CA ILE A 318 -24.46 12.92 28.58
C ILE A 318 -24.81 13.30 30.03
N LEU A 319 -24.29 14.44 30.51
CA LEU A 319 -24.54 14.91 31.87
C LEU A 319 -26.01 15.24 32.12
N THR A 320 -26.68 15.90 31.16
CA THR A 320 -28.12 16.18 31.24
C THR A 320 -28.92 14.89 31.31
N ASN A 321 -28.58 13.86 30.52
CA ASN A 321 -29.25 12.56 30.57
C ASN A 321 -29.02 11.83 31.90
N ILE A 322 -27.79 11.87 32.44
CA ILE A 322 -27.47 11.29 33.75
C ILE A 322 -28.27 12.02 34.85
N SER A 323 -28.31 13.36 34.81
CA SER A 323 -29.05 14.18 35.77
C SER A 323 -30.56 13.91 35.73
N LYS A 324 -31.16 13.89 34.53
CA LYS A 324 -32.57 13.52 34.33
C LYS A 324 -32.87 12.14 34.94
N ASN A 325 -32.02 11.15 34.67
CA ASN A 325 -32.20 9.80 35.21
C ASN A 325 -32.03 9.74 36.74
N ARG A 326 -31.08 10.49 37.31
CA ARG A 326 -30.90 10.59 38.77
C ARG A 326 -32.09 11.28 39.45
N SER A 327 -32.55 12.40 38.90
CA SER A 327 -33.74 13.12 39.39
C SER A 327 -34.98 12.23 39.33
N PHE A 328 -35.18 11.52 38.21
CA PHE A 328 -36.23 10.53 38.08
C PHE A 328 -36.14 9.44 39.18
N LYS A 329 -34.98 8.81 39.35
CA LYS A 329 -34.78 7.79 40.41
C LYS A 329 -35.05 8.33 41.82
N LYS A 330 -34.67 9.58 42.10
CA LYS A 330 -34.92 10.22 43.40
C LYS A 330 -36.42 10.42 43.63
N ASN A 331 -37.13 11.00 42.66
CA ASN A 331 -38.57 11.26 42.73
C ASN A 331 -39.38 9.96 42.83
N VAL A 332 -38.93 8.89 42.17
CA VAL A 332 -39.58 7.57 42.20
C VAL A 332 -39.39 6.85 43.54
N LYS A 333 -38.25 7.07 44.23
CA LYS A 333 -37.98 6.47 45.54
C LYS A 333 -38.90 7.00 46.65
N SER A 334 -39.33 8.27 46.57
CA SER A 334 -40.22 8.86 47.57
C SER A 334 -41.69 8.46 47.44
N LEU A 335 -42.07 7.79 46.34
CA LEU A 335 -43.46 7.36 46.11
C LEU A 335 -43.79 6.02 46.81
N PRO A 336 -45.07 5.81 47.22
CA PRO A 336 -45.60 4.52 47.62
C PRO A 336 -45.37 3.44 46.54
N LYS A 337 -45.32 2.15 46.95
CA LYS A 337 -44.95 1.03 46.06
C LYS A 337 -45.80 0.97 44.78
N HIS A 338 -47.10 1.20 44.89
CA HIS A 338 -48.03 1.19 43.75
C HIS A 338 -47.72 2.32 42.75
N GLU A 339 -47.63 3.56 43.24
CA GLU A 339 -47.31 4.75 42.41
C GLU A 339 -45.90 4.68 41.80
N ARG A 340 -44.95 4.06 42.50
CA ARG A 340 -43.58 3.82 42.00
C ARG A 340 -43.57 2.97 40.73
N ILE A 341 -44.34 1.89 40.72
CA ILE A 341 -44.45 0.98 39.57
C ILE A 341 -45.04 1.73 38.38
N GLU A 342 -46.08 2.54 38.61
CA GLU A 342 -46.72 3.34 37.59
C GLU A 342 -45.78 4.41 37.01
N ALA A 343 -45.04 5.13 37.86
CA ALA A 343 -44.07 6.13 37.43
C ALA A 343 -42.92 5.54 36.59
N ILE A 344 -42.40 4.37 36.97
CA ILE A 344 -41.39 3.61 36.19
C ILE A 344 -41.96 3.20 34.84
N LYS A 345 -43.18 2.66 34.81
CA LYS A 345 -43.85 2.27 33.56
C LYS A 345 -44.04 3.46 32.63
N LYS A 346 -44.50 4.60 33.16
CA LYS A 346 -44.68 5.86 32.40
C LYS A 346 -43.36 6.38 31.82
N TYR A 347 -42.29 6.40 32.61
CA TYR A 347 -40.98 6.85 32.15
C TYR A 347 -40.37 5.93 31.10
N ASN A 348 -40.45 4.61 31.28
CA ASN A 348 -40.03 3.65 30.26
C ASN A 348 -40.83 3.81 28.97
N ASN A 349 -42.13 4.12 29.06
CA ASN A 349 -42.94 4.43 27.88
C ASN A 349 -42.47 5.71 27.18
N ILE A 350 -42.15 6.77 27.93
CA ILE A 350 -41.57 8.01 27.38
C ILE A 350 -40.24 7.71 26.66
N LEU A 351 -39.31 6.98 27.29
CA LEU A 351 -38.04 6.60 26.65
C LEU A 351 -38.25 5.77 25.37
N ASN A 352 -39.22 4.84 25.39
CA ASN A 352 -39.58 4.06 24.22
C ASN A 352 -40.19 4.93 23.11
N LEU A 353 -41.04 5.91 23.46
CA LEU A 353 -41.61 6.87 22.51
C LEU A 353 -40.52 7.77 21.92
N GLU A 354 -39.61 8.30 22.73
CA GLU A 354 -38.45 9.08 22.25
C GLU A 354 -37.59 8.26 21.28
N LYS A 355 -37.31 6.99 21.61
CA LYS A 355 -36.59 6.07 20.73
C LYS A 355 -37.33 5.83 19.42
N LYS A 356 -38.65 5.58 19.48
CA LYS A 356 -39.50 5.41 18.29
C LYS A 356 -39.54 6.67 17.43
N LEU A 357 -39.69 7.85 18.03
CA LEU A 357 -39.67 9.15 17.36
C LEU A 357 -38.31 9.41 16.68
N PHE A 358 -37.21 9.13 17.38
CA PHE A 358 -35.86 9.25 16.81
C PHE A 358 -35.64 8.31 15.63
N ILE A 359 -36.06 7.05 15.74
CA ILE A 359 -36.02 6.07 14.64
C ILE A 359 -36.89 6.54 13.48
N GLY A 360 -38.11 7.02 13.75
CA GLY A 360 -39.03 7.56 12.75
C GLY A 360 -38.46 8.77 12.02
N TYR A 361 -37.88 9.72 12.75
CA TYR A 361 -37.17 10.87 12.21
C TYR A 361 -36.00 10.43 11.31
N LYS A 362 -35.17 9.49 11.77
CA LYS A 362 -34.06 8.95 10.98
C LYS A 362 -34.54 8.28 9.69
N LYS A 363 -35.58 7.43 9.77
CA LYS A 363 -36.21 6.80 8.61
C LYS A 363 -36.75 7.85 7.62
N ARG A 364 -37.47 8.87 8.09
CA ARG A 364 -38.01 9.97 7.26
C ARG A 364 -36.89 10.76 6.58
N LYS A 365 -35.80 11.07 7.30
CA LYS A 365 -34.63 11.75 6.76
C LYS A 365 -33.91 10.92 5.69
N ASP A 366 -33.77 9.62 5.92
CA ASP A 366 -33.16 8.69 4.95
C ASP A 366 -34.06 8.53 3.71
N GLN A 367 -35.38 8.49 3.89
CA GLN A 367 -36.36 8.45 2.82
C GLN A 367 -36.30 9.72 1.97
N HIS A 368 -36.34 10.90 2.60
CA HIS A 368 -36.17 12.18 1.90
C HIS A 368 -34.86 12.25 1.10
N LYS A 369 -33.76 11.68 1.64
CA LYS A 369 -32.49 11.60 0.90
C LYS A 369 -32.57 10.67 -0.31
N LYS A 370 -33.31 9.55 -0.23
CA LYS A 370 -33.54 8.64 -1.36
C LYS A 370 -34.41 9.32 -2.43
N ASP A 371 -35.48 9.98 -2.02
CA ASP A 371 -36.41 10.66 -2.91
C ASP A 371 -35.74 11.83 -3.63
N TYR A 372 -34.94 12.62 -2.91
CA TYR A 372 -34.11 13.66 -3.51
C TYR A 372 -33.11 13.09 -4.54
N LYS A 373 -32.47 11.94 -4.26
CA LYS A 373 -31.58 11.28 -5.24
C LYS A 373 -32.34 10.81 -6.48
N LYS A 374 -33.55 10.27 -6.32
CA LYS A 374 -34.41 9.87 -7.45
C LYS A 374 -34.81 11.07 -8.28
N TYR A 375 -35.21 12.16 -7.64
CA TYR A 375 -35.53 13.44 -8.28
C TYR A 375 -34.36 13.97 -9.11
N ILE A 376 -33.16 14.06 -8.54
CA ILE A 376 -31.95 14.48 -9.27
C ILE A 376 -31.64 13.53 -10.44
N LYS A 377 -31.81 12.22 -10.27
CA LYS A 377 -31.60 11.25 -11.37
C LYS A 377 -32.58 11.48 -12.52
N LYS A 378 -33.85 11.75 -12.20
CA LYS A 378 -34.90 12.07 -13.19
C LYS A 378 -34.55 13.34 -13.96
N LEU A 379 -34.21 14.42 -13.26
CA LEU A 379 -33.77 15.68 -13.89
C LEU A 379 -32.58 15.46 -14.83
N ILE A 380 -31.57 14.69 -14.42
CA ILE A 380 -30.41 14.38 -15.29
C ILE A 380 -30.82 13.58 -16.53
N GLN A 381 -31.84 12.71 -16.43
CA GLN A 381 -32.33 11.95 -17.59
C GLN A 381 -33.09 12.83 -18.58
N GLU A 382 -33.73 13.90 -18.13
CA GLU A 382 -34.44 14.86 -18.98
C GLU A 382 -33.48 15.73 -19.82
N VAL A 383 -32.21 15.86 -19.41
CA VAL A 383 -31.20 16.61 -20.18
C VAL A 383 -30.61 15.77 -21.31
N GLY A 384 -30.21 16.42 -22.42
CA GLY A 384 -29.49 15.82 -23.55
C GLY A 384 -28.20 15.09 -23.16
N PHE A 385 -27.88 14.01 -23.88
CA PHE A 385 -26.82 13.05 -23.52
C PHE A 385 -25.44 13.69 -23.30
N LYS A 386 -25.05 14.67 -24.13
CA LYS A 386 -23.75 15.38 -24.03
C LYS A 386 -23.64 16.13 -22.69
N ASP A 387 -24.69 16.81 -22.26
CA ASP A 387 -24.68 17.63 -21.04
C ASP A 387 -24.83 16.81 -19.76
N ARG A 388 -25.40 15.59 -19.86
CA ARG A 388 -25.54 14.69 -18.70
C ARG A 388 -24.20 14.44 -18.00
N MET A 389 -23.10 14.36 -18.76
CA MET A 389 -21.78 14.14 -18.18
C MET A 389 -21.32 15.36 -17.40
N ILE A 390 -21.47 16.56 -17.96
CA ILE A 390 -21.10 17.84 -17.36
C ILE A 390 -21.91 18.08 -16.08
N ILE A 391 -23.24 17.92 -16.13
CA ILE A 391 -24.12 18.11 -14.97
C ILE A 391 -23.77 17.12 -13.84
N LYS A 392 -23.51 15.85 -14.18
CA LYS A 392 -23.08 14.85 -13.17
C LYS A 392 -21.76 15.23 -12.51
N ASP A 393 -20.83 15.82 -13.24
CA ASP A 393 -19.54 16.23 -12.66
C ASP A 393 -19.68 17.51 -11.82
N ASN A 394 -20.51 18.49 -12.24
CA ASN A 394 -20.83 19.67 -11.44
C ASN A 394 -21.53 19.32 -10.11
N LEU A 395 -22.53 18.43 -10.14
CA LEU A 395 -23.22 17.98 -8.91
C LEU A 395 -22.26 17.27 -7.94
N ARG A 396 -21.28 16.53 -8.46
CA ARG A 396 -20.25 15.88 -7.64
C ARG A 396 -19.30 16.91 -7.04
N GLU A 397 -18.89 17.90 -7.82
CA GLU A 397 -18.02 18.96 -7.36
C GLU A 397 -18.72 19.81 -6.27
N ALA A 398 -20.01 20.09 -6.44
CA ALA A 398 -20.83 20.70 -5.41
C ALA A 398 -20.92 19.85 -4.12
N GLU A 399 -21.10 18.52 -4.23
CA GLU A 399 -21.10 17.63 -3.07
C GLU A 399 -19.72 17.58 -2.39
N ARG A 400 -18.64 17.60 -3.17
CA ARG A 400 -17.26 17.72 -2.68
C ARG A 400 -17.10 19.02 -1.91
N PHE A 401 -17.48 20.17 -2.48
CA PHE A 401 -17.44 21.47 -1.81
C PHE A 401 -18.22 21.48 -0.51
N LYS A 402 -19.45 20.95 -0.51
CA LYS A 402 -20.26 20.79 0.72
C LYS A 402 -19.54 20.00 1.82
N LYS A 403 -18.83 18.92 1.46
CA LYS A 403 -18.02 18.13 2.40
C LYS A 403 -16.81 18.91 2.92
N LEU A 404 -16.18 19.72 2.08
CA LEU A 404 -15.04 20.56 2.45
C LEU A 404 -15.46 21.71 3.38
N VAL A 405 -16.58 22.39 3.10
CA VAL A 405 -17.20 23.38 4.01
C VAL A 405 -17.40 22.75 5.40
N LYS A 406 -18.06 21.58 5.45
CA LYS A 406 -18.35 20.90 6.72
C LYS A 406 -17.09 20.51 7.49
N LYS A 407 -15.98 20.27 6.79
CA LYS A 407 -14.66 19.99 7.39
C LYS A 407 -13.91 21.25 7.83
N GLY A 408 -14.49 22.44 7.65
CA GLY A 408 -13.84 23.72 7.95
C GLY A 408 -12.70 24.05 6.99
N ILE A 409 -12.71 23.47 5.79
CA ILE A 409 -11.64 23.65 4.80
C ILE A 409 -11.81 24.97 4.02
N ILE A 410 -13.05 25.48 3.92
CA ILE A 410 -13.40 26.78 3.32
C ILE A 410 -13.57 27.83 4.42
N ILE A 411 -12.96 29.01 4.24
CA ILE A 411 -13.13 30.16 5.15
C ILE A 411 -13.55 31.43 4.39
N SER A 412 -13.21 31.59 3.10
CA SER A 412 -13.59 32.77 2.33
C SER A 412 -14.84 32.57 1.49
N ARG A 413 -15.67 33.61 1.40
CA ARG A 413 -16.66 33.77 0.33
C ARG A 413 -15.92 33.72 -1.00
N SER A 414 -16.43 32.93 -1.96
CA SER A 414 -16.00 33.10 -3.35
C SER A 414 -16.20 34.56 -3.72
N LYS A 415 -15.20 35.20 -4.32
CA LYS A 415 -15.26 36.55 -4.93
C LYS A 415 -16.32 36.69 -6.06
N TYR A 416 -17.21 35.72 -6.21
CA TYR A 416 -18.23 35.60 -7.26
C TYR A 416 -19.64 35.64 -6.66
N VAL A 417 -19.87 36.52 -5.69
CA VAL A 417 -21.22 36.97 -5.31
C VAL A 417 -21.09 38.44 -4.95
N ASP A 418 -20.99 39.28 -5.98
CA ASP A 418 -21.57 40.62 -5.99
C ASP A 418 -22.50 40.68 -7.20
#